data_AF-A0A8J5K4M4-F1
#
_entry.id   AF-A0A8J5K4M4-F1
#
_cell.length_a   1.000
_cell.length_b   1.000
_cell.length_c   1.000
_cell.angle_alpha   90.00
_cell.angle_beta   90.00
_cell.angle_gamma   90.00
#
_symmetry.space_group_name_H-M   'P 1'
#
loop_
_entity.id
_entity.type
_entity.pdbx_description
1 polymer ?
#
loop_
_entity_poly.entity_id
_entity_poly.type
_entity_poly.pdbx_seq_one_letter_code
_entity_poly.pdbx_strand_id
1 'polypeptide(L)'
;MPCSGSTWLRYLLESSTGFFSGSKYNDTILYKAGFLGEYEGMEGGRTIIQRTHGASYFLADTHDLQDRYEKVDPDVPTILLLRHPANEATSLWEELASDRLLWCNRPLYVLHYEDLVANTTHHLRQLLDFLSVPVDEGRFTCVASHLDGSFKRNTTRHFDPFTEDEKVRFVNAVKRINRLLTVLGYPQLPGSSDHSD
;
A
#
# COMPACT_ATOMS: atom_id res chain seq x y z
N MET A 1 -3.08 3.18 -0.78
CA MET A 1 -4.47 3.29 -1.28
C MET A 1 -5.46 2.93 -0.18
N PRO A 2 -6.68 3.50 -0.12
CA PRO A 2 -7.73 3.01 0.78
C PRO A 2 -7.98 1.51 0.51
N CYS A 3 -8.16 0.72 1.57
CA CYS A 3 -8.46 -0.72 1.49
C CYS A 3 -7.45 -1.62 0.74
N SER A 4 -6.23 -1.16 0.44
CA SER A 4 -5.19 -2.00 -0.20
C SER A 4 -4.44 -2.94 0.74
N GLY A 5 -4.81 -2.99 2.03
CA GLY A 5 -4.14 -3.84 3.02
C GLY A 5 -3.07 -3.13 3.86
N SER A 6 -3.06 -1.79 3.90
CA SER A 6 -2.06 -1.01 4.64
C SER A 6 -1.98 -1.36 6.12
N THR A 7 -3.09 -1.68 6.78
CA THR A 7 -3.09 -2.13 8.19
C THR A 7 -2.37 -3.45 8.37
N TRP A 8 -2.54 -4.40 7.45
CA TRP A 8 -1.86 -5.70 7.52
C TRP A 8 -0.36 -5.56 7.25
N LEU A 9 0.02 -4.73 6.27
CA LEU A 9 1.44 -4.44 6.03
C LEU A 9 2.12 -3.82 7.26
N ARG A 10 1.45 -2.86 7.93
CA ARG A 10 1.96 -2.27 9.17
C ARG A 10 2.14 -3.34 10.26
N TYR A 11 1.15 -4.20 10.45
CA TYR A 11 1.26 -5.32 11.40
C TYR A 11 2.47 -6.21 11.12
N LEU A 12 2.73 -6.57 9.85
CA LEU A 12 3.88 -7.39 9.46
C LEU A 12 5.21 -6.66 9.75
N LEU A 13 5.30 -5.37 9.45
CA LEU A 13 6.49 -4.56 9.73
C LEU A 13 6.75 -4.41 11.23
N GLU A 14 5.73 -4.06 12.03
CA GLU A 14 5.89 -3.95 13.48
C GLU A 14 6.26 -5.30 14.11
N SER A 15 5.63 -6.39 13.66
CA SER A 15 5.86 -7.73 14.20
C SER A 15 7.23 -8.29 13.83
N SER A 16 7.82 -7.88 12.69
CA SER A 16 9.15 -8.32 12.25
C SER A 16 10.28 -7.41 12.74
N THR A 17 10.03 -6.11 12.93
CA THR A 17 11.08 -5.11 13.25
C THR A 17 11.00 -4.54 14.65
N GLY A 18 9.80 -4.51 15.26
CA GLY A 18 9.58 -4.13 16.66
C GLY A 18 9.54 -2.62 16.82
N PHE A 19 9.74 -1.90 15.72
CA PHE A 19 9.49 -0.49 15.60
C PHE A 19 8.02 -0.25 15.35
N PHE A 20 7.49 0.80 15.96
CA PHE A 20 6.11 1.21 15.72
C PHE A 20 5.95 1.85 14.36
N SER A 21 4.74 1.80 13.83
CA SER A 21 4.33 2.50 12.62
C SER A 21 3.30 3.57 12.96
N GLY A 22 3.36 4.70 12.26
CA GLY A 22 2.41 5.80 12.44
C GLY A 22 1.41 5.93 11.31
N SER A 23 0.40 6.76 11.53
CA SER A 23 -0.53 7.15 10.48
C SER A 23 -0.97 8.59 10.63
N LYS A 24 -1.15 9.31 9.51
CA LYS A 24 -1.73 10.65 9.54
C LYS A 24 -3.16 10.67 10.12
N TYR A 25 -3.88 9.55 10.00
CA TYR A 25 -5.31 9.50 10.24
C TYR A 25 -5.68 9.35 11.72
N ASN A 26 -4.71 9.09 12.60
CA ASN A 26 -4.89 9.06 14.06
C ASN A 26 -6.10 8.20 14.49
N ASP A 27 -6.11 6.92 14.12
CA ASP A 27 -7.24 6.01 14.35
C ASP A 27 -7.23 5.42 15.78
N THR A 28 -8.20 5.83 16.61
CA THR A 28 -8.30 5.37 18.00
C THR A 28 -8.55 3.85 18.11
N ILE A 29 -9.23 3.26 17.12
CA ILE A 29 -9.50 1.81 17.10
C ILE A 29 -8.20 1.06 16.85
N LEU A 30 -7.38 1.53 15.90
CA LEU A 30 -6.07 0.92 15.63
C LEU A 30 -5.10 1.11 16.80
N TYR A 31 -5.09 2.28 17.43
CA TYR A 31 -4.27 2.52 18.62
C TYR A 31 -4.63 1.54 19.75
N LYS A 32 -5.93 1.39 20.05
CA LYS A 32 -6.42 0.43 21.05
C LYS A 32 -6.15 -1.03 20.67
N ALA A 33 -5.99 -1.31 19.38
CA ALA A 33 -5.63 -2.63 18.86
C ALA A 33 -4.12 -2.91 18.85
N GLY A 34 -3.29 -1.99 19.37
CA GLY A 34 -1.85 -2.19 19.56
C GLY A 34 -0.93 -1.38 18.65
N PHE A 35 -1.45 -0.57 17.73
CA PHE A 35 -0.64 0.35 16.92
C PHE A 35 -0.23 1.57 17.75
N LEU A 36 0.74 1.42 18.66
CA LEU A 36 1.09 2.46 19.64
C LEU A 36 1.70 3.72 19.01
N GLY A 37 2.27 3.61 17.79
CA GLY A 37 2.75 4.74 17.02
C GLY A 37 1.67 5.51 16.26
N GLU A 38 0.39 5.13 16.35
CA GLU A 38 -0.69 5.68 15.52
C GLU A 38 -0.78 7.21 15.56
N TYR A 39 -0.50 7.82 16.71
CA TYR A 39 -0.55 9.26 16.93
C TYR A 39 0.80 9.98 16.77
N GLU A 40 1.87 9.25 16.47
CA GLU A 40 3.19 9.86 16.30
C GLU A 40 3.24 10.71 15.02
N GLY A 41 3.85 11.90 15.16
CA GLY A 41 4.01 12.84 14.07
C GLY A 41 5.04 12.35 13.04
N MET A 42 4.85 12.71 11.77
CA MET A 42 5.71 12.26 10.67
C MET A 42 7.19 12.66 10.86
N GLU A 43 7.42 13.81 11.50
CA GLU A 43 8.76 14.36 11.78
C GLU A 43 9.32 13.88 13.13
N GLY A 44 8.57 13.07 13.87
CA GLY A 44 8.94 12.67 15.24
C GLY A 44 10.11 11.69 15.30
N GLY A 45 10.48 11.05 14.19
CA GLY A 45 11.60 10.09 14.12
C GLY A 45 11.41 8.81 14.95
N ARG A 46 10.17 8.52 15.36
CA ARG A 46 9.83 7.45 16.31
C ARG A 46 9.18 6.23 15.68
N THR A 47 8.87 6.29 14.38
CA THR A 47 8.17 5.23 13.65
C THR A 47 8.93 4.83 12.40
N ILE A 48 8.93 3.54 12.07
CA ILE A 48 9.59 3.00 10.86
C ILE A 48 8.90 3.42 9.56
N ILE A 49 7.59 3.63 9.60
CA ILE A 49 6.79 3.99 8.42
C ILE A 49 5.61 4.86 8.83
N GLN A 50 5.22 5.77 7.93
CA GLN A 50 4.04 6.61 8.09
C GLN A 50 3.00 6.31 6.99
N ARG A 51 1.81 5.85 7.39
CA ARG A 51 0.71 5.61 6.45
C ARG A 51 0.03 6.92 6.01
N THR A 52 -0.11 7.09 4.69
CA THR A 52 -0.87 8.18 4.02
C THR A 52 -1.72 7.65 2.84
N HIS A 53 -2.77 8.37 2.42
CA HIS A 53 -3.64 7.99 1.28
C HIS A 53 -3.44 8.78 -0.02
N GLY A 54 -2.42 9.61 -0.12
CA GLY A 54 -2.29 10.53 -1.25
C GLY A 54 -1.89 11.89 -0.72
N ALA A 55 -1.14 12.67 -1.51
CA ALA A 55 -1.02 14.09 -1.23
C ALA A 55 -2.33 14.84 -1.55
N SER A 56 -3.22 14.24 -2.35
CA SER A 56 -4.59 14.70 -2.64
C SER A 56 -5.48 14.91 -1.40
N TYR A 57 -5.30 14.14 -0.33
CA TYR A 57 -6.10 14.28 0.90
C TYR A 57 -5.62 15.39 1.84
N PHE A 58 -4.58 16.15 1.48
CA PHE A 58 -3.95 17.10 2.40
C PHE A 58 -4.53 18.51 2.31
N LEU A 59 -4.94 18.99 1.14
CA LEU A 59 -5.40 20.38 0.95
C LEU A 59 -6.34 20.42 -0.27
N ALA A 60 -7.61 20.76 -0.05
CA ALA A 60 -8.58 20.94 -1.13
C ALA A 60 -8.32 22.19 -1.99
N ASP A 61 -7.33 23.03 -1.63
CA ASP A 61 -7.16 24.37 -2.18
C ASP A 61 -6.02 24.54 -3.19
N THR A 62 -5.21 23.51 -3.47
CA THR A 62 -4.09 23.62 -4.41
C THR A 62 -4.26 22.70 -5.62
N HIS A 63 -4.49 23.28 -6.80
CA HIS A 63 -4.61 22.57 -8.07
C HIS A 63 -3.29 21.91 -8.52
N ASP A 64 -2.16 22.25 -7.92
CA ASP A 64 -0.85 21.71 -8.31
C ASP A 64 -0.57 20.36 -7.61
N LEU A 65 -0.35 19.32 -8.41
CA LEU A 65 0.06 17.99 -7.95
C LEU A 65 1.53 17.98 -7.52
N GLN A 66 2.37 18.82 -8.10
CA GLN A 66 3.83 18.77 -7.92
C GLN A 66 4.27 19.40 -6.59
N ASP A 67 3.76 20.58 -6.25
CA ASP A 67 3.94 21.27 -4.96
C ASP A 67 3.65 20.39 -3.73
N ARG A 68 2.76 19.40 -3.91
CA ARG A 68 2.34 18.47 -2.86
C ARG A 68 3.38 17.41 -2.53
N TYR A 69 4.23 17.06 -3.48
CA TYR A 69 5.31 16.08 -3.31
C TYR A 69 6.65 16.76 -2.99
N GLU A 70 6.85 18.02 -3.41
CA GLU A 70 8.04 18.82 -3.08
C GLU A 70 8.24 19.05 -1.57
N LYS A 71 7.16 18.96 -0.77
CA LYS A 71 7.22 19.07 0.70
C LYS A 71 7.70 17.79 1.39
N VAL A 72 7.67 16.65 0.71
CA VAL A 72 8.23 15.42 1.23
C VAL A 72 9.68 15.39 0.82
N ASP A 73 10.57 15.09 1.77
CA ASP A 73 11.99 14.92 1.48
C ASP A 73 12.16 13.89 0.34
N PRO A 74 12.83 14.26 -0.77
CA PRO A 74 12.99 13.40 -1.94
C PRO A 74 13.72 12.09 -1.62
N ASP A 75 14.60 12.08 -0.62
CA ASP A 75 15.42 10.93 -0.28
C ASP A 75 14.72 9.93 0.64
N VAL A 76 13.51 10.25 1.13
CA VAL A 76 12.74 9.34 1.99
C VAL A 76 12.19 8.16 1.19
N PRO A 77 12.58 6.91 1.53
CA PRO A 77 12.09 5.73 0.84
C PRO A 77 10.58 5.59 0.96
N THR A 78 9.91 5.41 -0.18
CA THR A 78 8.45 5.30 -0.26
C THR A 78 8.03 3.90 -0.70
N ILE A 79 7.02 3.33 -0.03
CA ILE A 79 6.39 2.07 -0.43
C ILE A 79 4.98 2.36 -0.96
N LEU A 80 4.74 2.02 -2.22
CA LEU A 80 3.41 2.03 -2.83
C LEU A 80 2.79 0.63 -2.76
N LEU A 81 1.89 0.43 -1.78
CA LEU A 81 1.06 -0.78 -1.70
C LEU A 81 -0.14 -0.66 -2.66
N LEU A 82 -0.02 -1.33 -3.81
CA LEU A 82 -1.04 -1.42 -4.85
C LEU A 82 -1.82 -2.73 -4.70
N ARG A 83 -3.11 -2.71 -4.99
CA ARG A 83 -4.01 -3.86 -4.95
C ARG A 83 -4.97 -3.76 -6.11
N HIS A 84 -5.52 -4.86 -6.60
CA HIS A 84 -6.63 -4.78 -7.54
C HIS A 84 -7.76 -3.88 -7.03
N PRO A 85 -8.39 -3.09 -7.91
CA PRO A 85 -9.52 -2.26 -7.54
C PRO A 85 -10.66 -3.15 -7.02
N ALA A 86 -11.29 -2.72 -5.93
CA ALA A 86 -12.48 -3.36 -5.39
C ALA A 86 -13.63 -2.34 -5.34
N ASN A 87 -14.78 -2.69 -5.92
CA ASN A 87 -16.02 -1.90 -5.93
C ASN A 87 -15.96 -0.52 -6.61
N GLU A 88 -17.06 0.24 -6.50
CA GLU A 88 -17.45 1.53 -7.10
C GLU A 88 -16.39 2.66 -7.11
N ALA A 89 -15.21 2.44 -6.52
CA ALA A 89 -14.11 3.39 -6.44
C ALA A 89 -13.06 3.22 -7.56
N THR A 90 -13.38 2.58 -8.69
CA THR A 90 -12.41 2.31 -9.79
C THR A 90 -11.70 3.57 -10.28
N SER A 91 -12.45 4.66 -10.51
CA SER A 91 -11.87 5.92 -11.00
C SER A 91 -10.93 6.54 -9.97
N LEU A 92 -11.33 6.54 -8.69
CA LEU A 92 -10.48 7.01 -7.59
C LEU A 92 -9.24 6.14 -7.42
N TRP A 93 -9.36 4.82 -7.62
CA TRP A 93 -8.25 3.89 -7.59
C TRP A 93 -7.26 4.19 -8.73
N GLU A 94 -7.75 4.42 -9.94
CA GLU A 94 -6.88 4.72 -11.07
C GLU A 94 -6.17 6.05 -10.90
N GLU A 95 -6.89 7.09 -10.45
CA GLU A 95 -6.34 8.41 -10.18
C GLU A 95 -5.23 8.36 -9.14
N LEU A 96 -5.51 7.76 -7.97
CA LEU A 96 -4.53 7.69 -6.89
C LEU A 96 -3.33 6.76 -7.22
N ALA A 97 -3.55 5.69 -8.00
CA ALA A 97 -2.44 4.84 -8.46
C ALA A 97 -1.53 5.60 -9.43
N SER A 98 -2.13 6.30 -10.41
CA SER A 98 -1.39 7.10 -11.39
C SER A 98 -0.63 8.23 -10.73
N ASP A 99 -1.30 8.97 -9.84
CA ASP A 99 -0.70 10.05 -9.05
C ASP A 99 0.55 9.57 -8.30
N ARG A 100 0.44 8.47 -7.58
CA ARG A 100 1.57 7.91 -6.82
C ARG A 100 2.70 7.41 -7.70
N LEU A 101 2.39 6.81 -8.85
CA LEU A 101 3.41 6.30 -9.76
C LEU A 101 4.20 7.42 -10.44
N LEU A 102 3.53 8.53 -10.77
CA LEU A 102 4.12 9.66 -11.49
C LEU A 102 4.85 10.63 -10.56
N TRP A 103 4.34 10.85 -9.36
CA TRP A 103 4.77 11.97 -8.51
C TRP A 103 5.42 11.57 -7.19
N CYS A 104 5.42 10.28 -6.80
CA CYS A 104 6.17 9.88 -5.60
C CYS A 104 7.67 10.10 -5.76
N ASN A 105 8.26 10.59 -4.66
CA ASN A 105 9.70 10.71 -4.48
C ASN A 105 10.41 9.37 -4.68
N ARG A 106 11.69 9.44 -5.05
CA ARG A 106 12.56 8.28 -5.28
C ARG A 106 13.60 8.22 -4.15
N PRO A 107 13.72 7.10 -3.43
CA PRO A 107 13.44 5.76 -3.94
C PRO A 107 11.99 5.28 -3.69
N LEU A 108 11.38 4.64 -4.70
CA LEU A 108 10.01 4.09 -4.63
C LEU A 108 10.02 2.58 -4.85
N TYR A 109 9.45 1.85 -3.89
CA TYR A 109 9.17 0.42 -3.97
C TYR A 109 7.67 0.19 -4.25
N VAL A 110 7.35 -0.43 -5.38
CA VAL A 110 5.97 -0.82 -5.71
C VAL A 110 5.74 -2.25 -5.24
N LEU A 111 4.81 -2.42 -4.29
CA LEU A 111 4.41 -3.71 -3.74
C LEU A 111 2.97 -4.02 -4.13
N HIS A 112 2.76 -5.14 -4.81
CA HIS A 112 1.43 -5.65 -5.08
C HIS A 112 0.92 -6.47 -3.88
N TYR A 113 -0.31 -6.18 -3.44
CA TYR A 113 -0.94 -6.85 -2.31
C TYR A 113 -1.07 -8.35 -2.56
N GLU A 114 -1.40 -8.74 -3.79
CA GLU A 114 -1.56 -10.13 -4.21
C GLU A 114 -0.25 -10.92 -4.08
N ASP A 115 0.88 -10.30 -4.44
CA ASP A 115 2.21 -10.88 -4.27
C ASP A 115 2.57 -11.02 -2.78
N LEU A 116 2.26 -9.98 -1.99
CA LEU A 116 2.44 -10.03 -0.53
C LEU A 116 1.62 -11.15 0.12
N VAL A 117 0.41 -11.42 -0.37
CA VAL A 117 -0.41 -12.56 0.11
C VAL A 117 0.17 -13.90 -0.36
N ALA A 118 0.61 -13.98 -1.62
CA ALA A 118 1.12 -15.22 -2.19
C ALA A 118 2.44 -15.68 -1.53
N ASN A 119 3.32 -14.75 -1.18
CA ASN A 119 4.60 -15.07 -0.55
C ASN A 119 5.05 -14.00 0.45
N THR A 120 4.33 -13.90 1.57
CA THR A 120 4.50 -12.83 2.57
C THR A 120 5.92 -12.73 3.09
N THR A 121 6.56 -13.86 3.41
CA THR A 121 7.92 -13.85 3.95
C THR A 121 8.95 -13.35 2.95
N HIS A 122 8.81 -13.69 1.67
CA HIS A 122 9.74 -13.20 0.65
C HIS A 122 9.64 -11.68 0.51
N HIS A 123 8.42 -11.16 0.28
CA HIS A 123 8.20 -9.74 0.08
C HIS A 123 8.50 -8.90 1.33
N LEU A 124 8.23 -9.43 2.53
CA LEU A 124 8.59 -8.74 3.77
C LEU A 124 10.11 -8.57 3.90
N ARG A 125 10.92 -9.58 3.53
CA ARG A 125 12.40 -9.42 3.52
C ARG A 125 12.85 -8.36 2.53
N GLN A 126 12.29 -8.36 1.32
CA GLN A 126 12.63 -7.35 0.30
C GLN A 126 12.28 -5.94 0.75
N LEU A 127 11.17 -5.76 1.46
CA LEU A 127 10.80 -4.45 2.03
C LEU A 127 11.76 -4.00 3.12
N LEU A 128 12.17 -4.91 4.01
CA LEU A 128 13.13 -4.57 5.07
C LEU A 128 14.50 -4.20 4.49
N ASP A 129 14.95 -4.91 3.46
CA ASP A 129 16.15 -4.57 2.70
C ASP A 129 16.04 -3.19 2.05
N PHE A 130 14.92 -2.91 1.37
CA PHE A 130 14.63 -1.58 0.78
C PHE A 130 14.64 -0.46 1.82
N LEU A 131 14.11 -0.72 3.02
CA LEU A 131 14.10 0.23 4.14
C LEU A 131 15.44 0.29 4.89
N SER A 132 16.45 -0.50 4.48
CA SER A 132 17.73 -0.63 5.18
C SER A 132 17.58 -1.03 6.65
N VAL A 133 16.59 -1.87 6.95
CA VAL A 133 16.31 -2.39 8.29
C VAL A 133 16.79 -3.84 8.40
N PRO A 134 17.69 -4.17 9.35
CA PRO A 134 18.18 -5.52 9.49
C PRO A 134 17.05 -6.48 9.89
N VAL A 135 17.06 -7.67 9.30
CA VAL A 135 16.09 -8.72 9.62
C VAL A 135 16.55 -9.47 10.88
N ASP A 136 15.72 -9.47 11.92
CA ASP A 136 15.88 -10.36 13.06
C ASP A 136 15.25 -11.72 12.74
N GLU A 137 16.09 -12.74 12.53
CA GLU A 137 15.64 -14.09 12.14
C GLU A 137 14.72 -14.77 13.16
N GLY A 138 14.91 -14.50 14.46
CA GLY A 138 14.08 -15.07 15.52
C GLY A 138 12.65 -14.53 15.43
N ARG A 139 12.52 -13.22 15.25
CA ARG A 139 11.23 -12.56 15.08
C ARG A 139 10.61 -12.84 13.74
N PHE A 140 11.42 -12.90 12.69
CA PHE A 140 10.95 -13.25 11.36
C PHE A 140 10.34 -14.66 11.32
N THR A 141 10.96 -15.63 12.00
CA THR A 141 10.42 -16.98 12.17
C THR A 141 9.09 -16.97 12.93
N CYS A 142 8.98 -16.17 14.00
CA CYS A 142 7.74 -16.00 14.74
C CYS A 142 6.61 -15.43 13.86
N VAL A 143 6.89 -14.38 13.08
CA VAL A 143 5.93 -13.77 12.15
C VAL A 143 5.50 -14.75 11.07
N ALA A 144 6.43 -15.54 10.51
CA ALA A 144 6.11 -16.57 9.52
C ALA A 144 5.09 -17.59 10.04
N SER A 145 5.07 -17.86 11.35
CA SER A 145 4.08 -18.72 12.00
C SER A 145 2.77 -18.01 12.41
N HIS A 146 2.72 -16.68 12.35
CA HIS A 146 1.58 -15.83 12.77
C HIS A 146 1.26 -14.74 11.74
N LEU A 147 1.26 -15.10 10.44
CA LEU A 147 0.97 -14.14 9.35
C LEU A 147 -0.46 -13.58 9.42
N ASP A 148 -1.37 -14.38 9.98
CA ASP A 148 -2.75 -14.03 10.23
C ASP A 148 -2.88 -13.16 11.49
N GLY A 149 -2.77 -11.85 11.31
CA GLY A 149 -3.15 -10.89 12.36
C GLY A 149 -4.67 -10.86 12.59
N SER A 150 -5.11 -10.06 13.58
CA SER A 150 -6.51 -9.91 13.98
C SER A 150 -7.40 -9.16 12.99
N PHE A 151 -6.85 -8.72 11.85
CA PHE A 151 -7.48 -7.76 10.93
C PHE A 151 -8.00 -8.43 9.66
N LYS A 152 -8.90 -9.42 9.80
CA LYS A 152 -9.65 -9.98 8.66
C LYS A 152 -11.04 -9.33 8.60
N ARG A 153 -11.38 -8.71 7.48
CA ARG A 153 -12.78 -8.37 7.16
C ARG A 153 -13.41 -9.59 6.52
N ASN A 154 -14.53 -10.06 7.04
CA ASN A 154 -15.27 -11.15 6.41
C ASN A 154 -15.89 -10.62 5.10
N THR A 155 -15.33 -11.01 3.95
CA THR A 155 -15.77 -10.56 2.62
C THR A 155 -16.37 -11.71 1.80
N THR A 156 -17.09 -12.63 2.43
CA THR A 156 -17.96 -13.54 1.68
C THR A 156 -19.19 -12.76 1.21
N ARG A 157 -19.08 -12.14 0.03
CA ARG A 157 -20.26 -11.76 -0.75
C ARG A 157 -20.54 -12.92 -1.70
N HIS A 158 -21.60 -13.68 -1.45
CA HIS A 158 -22.06 -14.78 -2.31
C HIS A 158 -22.69 -14.30 -3.63
N PHE A 159 -22.76 -12.99 -3.84
CA PHE A 159 -23.32 -12.34 -5.00
C PHE A 159 -22.23 -11.50 -5.65
N ASP A 160 -22.08 -11.61 -6.98
CA ASP A 160 -21.26 -10.71 -7.77
C ASP A 160 -21.94 -9.34 -7.77
N PRO A 161 -21.40 -8.33 -7.06
CA PRO A 161 -22.06 -7.05 -6.92
C PRO A 161 -21.92 -6.18 -8.18
N PHE A 162 -21.24 -6.65 -9.24
CA PHE A 162 -20.85 -5.83 -10.39
C PHE A 162 -21.70 -6.10 -11.63
N THR A 163 -22.08 -5.00 -12.26
CA THR A 163 -22.58 -5.00 -13.65
C THR A 163 -21.44 -5.29 -14.63
N GLU A 164 -21.78 -5.79 -15.83
CA GLU A 164 -20.78 -6.01 -16.89
C GLU A 164 -20.05 -4.71 -17.29
N ASP A 165 -20.74 -3.58 -17.31
CA ASP A 165 -20.13 -2.28 -17.57
C ASP A 165 -19.10 -1.89 -16.51
N GLU A 166 -19.34 -2.23 -15.25
CA GLU A 166 -18.37 -2.02 -14.16
C GLU A 166 -17.15 -2.91 -14.33
N LYS A 167 -17.35 -4.20 -14.69
CA LYS A 167 -16.25 -5.13 -15.00
C LYS A 167 -15.36 -4.61 -16.12
N VAL A 168 -15.96 -4.10 -17.20
CA VAL A 168 -15.22 -3.48 -18.31
C VAL A 168 -14.43 -2.26 -17.83
N ARG A 169 -15.00 -1.42 -16.98
CA ARG A 169 -14.28 -0.27 -16.39
C ARG A 169 -13.09 -0.72 -15.55
N PHE A 170 -13.25 -1.77 -14.72
CA PHE A 170 -12.15 -2.32 -13.91
C PHE A 170 -11.00 -2.84 -14.77
N VAL A 171 -11.31 -3.67 -15.77
CA VAL A 171 -10.30 -4.24 -16.67
C VAL A 171 -9.53 -3.14 -17.39
N ASN A 172 -10.23 -2.12 -17.88
CA ASN A 172 -9.58 -1.01 -18.59
C ASN A 172 -8.70 -0.15 -17.67
N ALA A 173 -9.13 0.10 -16.43
CA ALA A 173 -8.32 0.81 -15.44
C ALA A 173 -7.04 0.03 -15.10
N VAL A 174 -7.15 -1.29 -14.86
CA VAL A 174 -5.99 -2.16 -14.61
C VAL A 174 -5.04 -2.17 -15.80
N LYS A 175 -5.55 -2.25 -17.04
CA LYS A 175 -4.73 -2.16 -18.26
C LYS A 175 -3.96 -0.85 -18.34
N ARG A 176 -4.57 0.29 -18.00
CA ARG A 176 -3.90 1.60 -18.01
C ARG A 176 -2.81 1.69 -16.94
N ILE A 177 -3.07 1.23 -15.72
CA ILE A 177 -2.06 1.19 -14.65
C ILE A 177 -0.91 0.24 -14.99
N ASN A 178 -1.19 -0.93 -15.57
CA ASN A 178 -0.14 -1.86 -16.00
C ASN A 178 0.77 -1.28 -17.08
N ARG A 179 0.21 -0.55 -18.06
CA ARG A 179 1.02 0.18 -19.04
C ARG A 179 1.94 1.18 -18.36
N LEU A 180 1.43 1.93 -17.39
CA LEU A 180 2.22 2.90 -16.63
C LEU A 180 3.33 2.23 -15.81
N LEU A 181 3.02 1.13 -15.11
CA LEU A 181 4.00 0.32 -14.37
C LEU A 181 5.13 -0.14 -15.30
N THR A 182 4.80 -0.69 -16.47
CA THR A 182 5.79 -1.15 -17.45
C THR A 182 6.69 -0.02 -17.96
N VAL A 183 6.11 1.13 -18.32
CA VAL A 183 6.88 2.31 -18.78
C VAL A 183 7.84 2.81 -17.69
N LEU A 184 7.44 2.72 -16.43
CA LEU A 184 8.24 3.12 -15.27
C LEU A 184 9.21 2.03 -14.77
N GLY A 185 9.25 0.86 -15.41
CA GLY A 185 10.14 -0.25 -15.03
C GLY A 185 9.67 -1.07 -13.82
N TYR A 186 8.40 -0.99 -13.45
CA TYR A 186 7.79 -1.76 -12.36
C TYR A 186 7.04 -3.00 -12.85
N PRO A 187 6.94 -4.07 -12.03
CA PRO A 187 6.16 -5.25 -12.37
C PRO A 187 4.67 -4.90 -12.51
N GLN A 188 3.99 -5.57 -13.43
CA GLN A 188 2.54 -5.45 -13.61
C GLN A 188 1.78 -6.12 -12.46
N LEU A 189 0.51 -5.75 -12.30
CA LEU A 189 -0.40 -6.40 -11.37
C LEU A 189 -0.59 -7.88 -11.72
N PRO A 190 -0.51 -8.82 -10.74
CA PRO A 190 -0.68 -10.25 -10.98
C PRO A 190 -2.08 -10.61 -11.52
N GLY A 191 -2.18 -11.60 -12.42
CA GLY A 191 -3.47 -12.07 -12.92
C GLY A 191 -4.08 -11.23 -14.05
N SER A 192 -3.34 -10.25 -14.58
CA SER A 192 -3.75 -9.47 -15.76
C SER A 192 -3.33 -10.07 -17.10
N SER A 193 -2.92 -11.35 -17.15
CA SER A 193 -2.53 -11.99 -18.40
C SER A 193 -3.69 -11.95 -19.39
N ASP A 194 -3.42 -11.35 -20.56
CA ASP A 194 -4.38 -11.12 -21.62
C ASP A 194 -5.16 -12.40 -21.99
N HIS A 195 -6.49 -12.32 -21.91
CA HIS A 195 -7.32 -13.03 -22.87
C HIS A 195 -7.13 -12.34 -24.23
N SER A 196 -6.03 -12.67 -24.90
CA SER A 196 -5.87 -12.48 -26.33
C SER A 196 -6.15 -13.82 -26.99
N ASP A 197 -7.37 -14.00 -27.48
CA ASP A 197 -7.69 -14.88 -28.61
C ASP A 197 -8.52 -14.06 -29.61
#